data_AF-A0A816EMP1-F1
#
_entry.id   AF-A0A816EMP1-F1
#
_cell.length_a   1.000
_cell.length_b   1.000
_cell.length_c   1.000
_cell.angle_alpha   90.00
_cell.angle_beta   90.00
_cell.angle_gamma   90.00
#
_symmetry.space_group_name_H-M   'P 1'
#
loop_
_entity.id
_entity.type
_entity.pdbx_description
1 polymer ?
#
loop_
_entity_poly.entity_id
_entity_poly.type
_entity_poly.pdbx_seq_one_letter_code
_entity_poly.pdbx_strand_id
1 'polypeptide(L)'
;MVNEYLDAVNLVRNSTADVAIAGEIMLAATVRQFNNQLKLVGGIFNSTIVGIVCNKNKVNLCCALVNAINFLINEGIYKDLLQRYSFNYTNNAICSSRINLQGSTCASMCIPRNKQLCMKNLN
;
A
#
# COMPACT_ATOMS: atom_id res chain seq x y z
N MET A 1 0.11 -19.43 3.68
CA MET A 1 0.70 -18.57 2.64
C MET A 1 1.76 -17.64 3.23
N VAL A 2 2.84 -18.18 3.81
CA VAL A 2 3.99 -17.39 4.32
C VAL A 2 5.31 -17.83 3.67
N ASN A 3 5.28 -18.87 2.81
CA ASN A 3 6.52 -19.51 2.36
C ASN A 3 7.11 -18.87 1.10
N GLU A 4 6.31 -18.49 0.09
CA GLU A 4 6.84 -18.05 -1.21
C GLU A 4 7.73 -16.80 -1.16
N TYR A 5 7.36 -15.79 -0.36
CA TYR A 5 8.18 -14.58 -0.22
C TYR A 5 9.50 -14.86 0.50
N LEU A 6 9.44 -15.62 1.60
CA LEU A 6 10.64 -15.96 2.37
C LEU A 6 11.55 -16.90 1.57
N ASP A 7 10.99 -17.79 0.76
CA ASP A 7 11.72 -18.64 -0.17
C ASP A 7 12.47 -17.80 -1.20
N ALA A 8 11.82 -16.82 -1.82
CA ALA A 8 12.48 -15.89 -2.76
C ALA A 8 13.62 -15.12 -2.09
N VAL A 9 13.42 -14.65 -0.85
CA VAL A 9 14.47 -13.98 -0.06
C VAL A 9 15.63 -14.93 0.25
N ASN A 10 15.35 -16.18 0.62
CA ASN A 10 16.38 -17.18 0.91
C ASN A 10 17.18 -17.60 -0.32
N LEU A 11 16.57 -17.65 -1.51
CA LEU A 11 17.29 -17.88 -2.75
C LEU A 11 18.36 -16.81 -2.99
N VAL A 12 18.05 -15.54 -2.69
CA VAL A 12 19.03 -14.44 -2.80
C VAL A 12 20.11 -14.55 -1.73
N ARG A 13 19.72 -14.81 -0.47
CA ARG A 13 20.68 -14.95 0.65
C ARG A 13 21.66 -16.10 0.46
N ASN A 14 21.21 -17.19 -0.16
CA ASN A 14 22.02 -18.37 -0.45
C ASN A 14 22.74 -18.29 -1.81
N SER A 15 22.73 -17.12 -2.47
CA SER A 15 23.36 -16.92 -3.78
C SER A 15 22.85 -17.87 -4.88
N THR A 16 21.63 -18.39 -4.72
CA THR A 16 20.93 -19.17 -5.76
C THR A 16 20.26 -18.26 -6.78
N ALA A 17 19.93 -17.03 -6.37
CA ALA A 17 19.48 -15.95 -7.25
C ALA A 17 20.24 -14.66 -6.91
N ASP A 18 20.44 -13.78 -7.89
CA ASP A 18 21.13 -12.50 -7.65
C ASP A 18 20.19 -11.43 -7.07
N VAL A 19 18.92 -11.46 -7.47
CA VAL A 19 17.91 -10.44 -7.13
C VAL A 19 16.53 -11.09 -6.95
N ALA A 20 15.74 -10.56 -6.02
CA ALA A 20 14.32 -10.83 -5.89
C ALA A 20 13.53 -9.52 -6.05
N ILE A 21 12.37 -9.59 -6.72
CA ILE A 21 11.46 -8.46 -6.87
C ILE A 21 10.27 -8.69 -5.94
N ALA A 22 9.92 -7.69 -5.13
CA ALA A 22 8.79 -7.75 -4.24
C ALA A 22 8.13 -6.38 -4.06
N GLY A 23 6.94 -6.37 -3.47
CA GLY A 23 6.27 -5.12 -3.11
C GLY A 23 7.10 -4.32 -2.11
N GLU A 24 7.13 -3.00 -2.29
CA GLU A 24 7.91 -2.06 -1.46
C GLU A 24 7.64 -2.23 0.05
N ILE A 25 6.38 -2.56 0.39
CA ILE A 25 5.93 -2.83 1.76
C ILE A 25 6.65 -4.04 2.40
N MET A 26 7.10 -5.00 1.61
CA MET A 26 7.85 -6.14 2.18
C MET A 26 9.35 -5.86 2.23
N LEU A 27 9.85 -5.09 1.27
CA LEU A 27 11.28 -4.82 1.08
C LEU A 27 11.92 -4.06 2.24
N ALA A 28 11.29 -2.98 2.73
CA ALA A 28 11.85 -2.17 3.82
C ALA A 28 11.98 -2.97 5.14
N ALA A 29 10.97 -3.79 5.47
CA ALA A 29 11.00 -4.66 6.63
C ALA A 29 12.04 -5.79 6.47
N THR A 30 12.14 -6.36 5.26
CA THR A 30 13.03 -7.50 4.98
C THR A 30 14.49 -7.12 5.08
N VAL A 31 14.90 -6.00 4.47
CA VAL A 31 16.30 -5.56 4.56
C VAL A 31 16.71 -5.26 6.00
N ARG A 32 15.78 -4.73 6.81
CA ARG A 32 16.02 -4.52 8.25
C ARG A 32 16.16 -5.84 9.02
N GLN A 33 15.32 -6.83 8.72
CA GLN A 33 15.36 -8.13 9.38
C GLN A 33 16.64 -8.92 9.05
N PHE A 34 17.10 -8.87 7.80
CA PHE A 34 18.27 -9.60 7.32
C PHE A 34 19.51 -8.69 7.19
N ASN A 35 19.65 -7.75 8.12
CA ASN A 35 20.67 -6.70 8.14
C ASN A 35 22.05 -7.18 7.63
N ASN A 36 22.71 -6.39 6.79
CA ASN A 36 23.98 -6.66 6.11
C ASN A 36 24.01 -7.83 5.10
N GLN A 37 22.96 -8.65 4.98
CA GLN A 37 22.90 -9.75 3.99
C GLN A 37 22.15 -9.37 2.72
N LEU A 38 21.26 -8.38 2.81
CA LEU A 38 20.46 -7.88 1.70
C LEU A 38 20.57 -6.35 1.66
N LYS A 39 20.49 -5.80 0.44
CA LYS A 39 20.39 -4.36 0.22
C LYS A 39 19.32 -4.09 -0.85
N LEU A 40 18.61 -2.99 -0.71
CA LEU A 40 17.74 -2.51 -1.78
C LEU A 40 18.62 -1.92 -2.89
N VAL A 41 18.36 -2.31 -4.13
CA VAL A 41 19.04 -1.82 -5.32
C VAL A 41 18.03 -1.39 -6.36
N GLY A 42 18.36 -0.35 -7.12
CA GLY A 42 17.46 0.23 -8.13
C GLY A 42 16.36 1.11 -7.55
N GLY A 43 15.47 1.57 -8.43
CA GLY A 43 14.29 2.38 -8.09
C GLY A 43 12.99 1.59 -8.18
N ILE A 44 11.87 2.27 -7.96
CA ILE A 44 10.53 1.70 -8.11
C ILE A 44 10.30 1.35 -9.59
N PHE A 45 10.18 0.05 -9.89
CA PHE A 45 9.92 -0.44 -11.25
C PHE A 45 8.46 -0.21 -11.69
N ASN A 46 7.50 -0.32 -10.77
CA ASN A 46 6.08 -0.15 -11.05
C ASN A 46 5.36 0.40 -9.80
N SER A 47 4.43 1.33 -10.01
CA SER A 47 3.52 1.82 -8.97
C SER A 47 2.12 1.27 -9.21
N THR A 48 1.59 0.56 -8.22
CA THR A 48 0.23 0.01 -8.26
C THR A 48 -0.56 0.50 -7.06
N ILE A 49 -1.84 0.80 -7.27
CA ILE A 49 -2.76 1.16 -6.20
C ILE A 49 -3.10 -0.10 -5.41
N VAL A 50 -2.82 -0.07 -4.11
CA VAL A 50 -3.25 -1.11 -3.17
C VAL A 50 -4.57 -0.67 -2.53
N GLY A 51 -5.52 -1.58 -2.42
CA GLY A 51 -6.84 -1.29 -1.86
C GLY A 51 -7.48 -2.50 -1.20
N ILE A 52 -8.57 -2.26 -0.47
CA ILE A 52 -9.38 -3.31 0.14
C ILE A 52 -10.40 -3.81 -0.88
N VAL A 53 -10.40 -5.12 -1.10
CA VAL A 53 -11.41 -5.78 -1.94
C VAL A 53 -12.69 -5.95 -1.13
N CYS A 54 -13.82 -5.52 -1.69
CA CYS A 54 -15.14 -5.69 -1.08
C CYS A 54 -16.10 -6.37 -2.07
N ASN A 55 -17.14 -7.02 -1.54
CA ASN A 55 -18.15 -7.66 -2.38
C ASN A 55 -19.00 -6.59 -3.10
N LYS A 56 -19.03 -6.63 -4.44
CA LYS A 56 -19.77 -5.69 -5.29
C LYS A 56 -21.26 -5.55 -4.93
N ASN A 57 -21.87 -6.59 -4.36
CA ASN A 57 -23.28 -6.60 -3.95
C ASN A 57 -23.50 -6.04 -2.54
N LYS A 58 -22.44 -5.72 -1.80
CA LYS A 58 -22.49 -5.18 -0.42
C LYS A 58 -22.07 -3.71 -0.41
N VAL A 59 -22.79 -2.91 -1.18
CA VAL A 59 -22.51 -1.50 -1.46
C VAL A 59 -22.39 -0.67 -0.17
N ASN A 60 -23.31 -0.85 0.79
CA ASN A 60 -23.27 -0.13 2.07
C ASN A 60 -22.00 -0.44 2.89
N LEU A 61 -21.55 -1.71 2.88
CA LEU A 61 -20.32 -2.11 3.55
C LEU A 61 -19.10 -1.50 2.87
N CYS A 62 -19.04 -1.54 1.53
CA CYS A 62 -17.96 -0.90 0.77
C CYS A 62 -17.90 0.62 1.05
N CYS A 63 -19.06 1.29 1.09
CA CYS A 63 -19.17 2.71 1.41
C CYS A 63 -18.69 3.00 2.86
N ALA A 64 -19.07 2.17 3.84
CA ALA A 64 -18.59 2.30 5.22
C ALA A 64 -17.07 2.10 5.35
N LEU A 65 -16.50 1.13 4.62
CA LEU A 65 -15.04 0.89 4.60
C LEU A 65 -14.28 2.10 4.04
N VAL A 66 -14.76 2.70 2.95
CA VAL A 66 -14.12 3.90 2.39
C VAL A 66 -14.15 5.07 3.37
N ASN A 67 -15.28 5.31 4.04
CA ASN A 67 -15.38 6.37 5.04
C ASN A 67 -14.45 6.13 6.23
N ALA A 68 -14.36 4.88 6.71
CA ALA A 68 -13.46 4.53 7.80
C ALA A 68 -11.98 4.72 7.42
N ILE A 69 -11.57 4.28 6.22
CA ILE A 69 -10.19 4.50 5.73
C ILE A 69 -9.89 5.99 5.61
N ASN A 70 -10.81 6.77 5.03
CA ASN A 70 -10.64 8.22 4.90
C ASN A 70 -10.56 8.93 6.25
N PHE A 71 -11.32 8.48 7.25
CA PHE A 71 -11.17 8.96 8.63
C PHE A 71 -9.76 8.68 9.15
N LEU A 72 -9.26 7.45 9.05
CA LEU A 72 -7.90 7.09 9.51
C LEU A 72 -6.80 7.87 8.78
N ILE A 73 -6.99 8.18 7.50
CA ILE A 73 -6.07 9.01 6.72
C ILE A 73 -6.10 10.46 7.22
N ASN A 74 -7.30 11.04 7.36
CA ASN A 74 -7.47 12.44 7.75
C ASN A 74 -6.99 12.72 9.18
N GLU A 75 -7.17 11.76 10.09
CA GLU A 75 -6.69 11.85 11.47
C GLU A 75 -5.18 11.56 11.61
N GLY A 76 -4.48 11.29 10.51
CA GLY A 76 -3.05 10.96 10.54
C GLY A 76 -2.71 9.57 11.08
N ILE A 77 -3.69 8.84 11.63
CA ILE A 77 -3.52 7.49 12.20
C ILE A 77 -2.91 6.53 11.17
N TYR A 78 -3.34 6.60 9.91
CA TYR A 78 -2.80 5.74 8.86
C TYR A 78 -1.32 6.05 8.58
N LYS A 79 -0.93 7.33 8.60
CA LYS A 79 0.47 7.74 8.46
C LYS A 79 1.31 7.24 9.65
N ASP A 80 0.79 7.35 10.87
CA ASP A 80 1.48 6.89 12.08
C ASP A 80 1.69 5.38 12.07
N LEU A 81 0.69 4.61 11.62
CA LEU A 81 0.82 3.16 11.43
C LEU A 81 1.93 2.84 10.42
N LEU A 82 1.94 3.51 9.27
CA LEU A 82 2.96 3.30 8.25
C LEU A 82 4.36 3.61 8.79
N GLN A 83 4.53 4.72 9.50
CA GLN A 83 5.81 5.07 10.13
C GLN A 83 6.23 4.05 11.20
N ARG A 84 5.30 3.58 12.04
CA ARG A 84 5.57 2.56 13.06
C ARG A 84 6.10 1.26 12.45
N TYR A 85 5.53 0.85 11.31
CA TYR A 85 6.00 -0.30 10.54
C TYR A 85 7.07 0.06 9.52
N SER A 86 7.62 1.26 9.62
CA SER A 86 8.77 1.72 8.86
C SER A 86 8.56 1.82 7.35
N PHE A 87 7.32 2.02 6.95
CA PHE A 87 6.94 2.49 5.64
C PHE A 87 7.08 4.01 5.63
N ASN A 88 8.19 4.49 5.05
CA ASN A 88 8.41 5.91 4.84
C ASN A 88 8.18 6.23 3.36
N TYR A 89 6.99 6.72 3.03
CA TYR A 89 6.69 7.16 1.67
C TYR A 89 7.17 8.59 1.49
N THR A 90 8.13 8.80 0.59
CA THR A 90 8.68 10.12 0.29
C THR A 90 7.77 11.00 -0.59
N ASN A 91 6.74 10.44 -1.23
CA ASN A 91 6.04 11.10 -2.35
C ASN A 91 4.50 11.13 -2.24
N ASN A 92 3.92 11.58 -1.13
CA ASN A 92 2.45 11.77 -1.03
C ASN A 92 1.61 10.53 -1.45
N ALA A 93 2.12 9.32 -1.20
CA ALA A 93 1.53 8.06 -1.69
C ALA A 93 0.22 7.64 -0.98
N ILE A 94 -0.21 8.41 0.03
CA ILE A 94 -1.47 8.19 0.74
C ILE A 94 -2.53 9.05 0.06
N CYS A 95 -3.31 8.46 -0.85
CA CYS A 95 -4.47 9.12 -1.44
C CYS A 95 -5.75 8.78 -0.66
N SER A 96 -6.75 9.66 -0.74
CA SER A 96 -8.10 9.34 -0.26
C SER A 96 -8.61 8.05 -0.90
N SER A 97 -9.18 7.18 -0.06
CA SER A 97 -9.82 5.94 -0.50
C SER A 97 -11.08 6.23 -1.30
N ARG A 98 -11.30 5.43 -2.34
CA ARG A 98 -12.46 5.50 -3.23
C ARG A 98 -12.90 4.10 -3.63
N ILE A 99 -14.19 3.95 -3.88
CA ILE A 99 -14.74 2.70 -4.42
C ILE A 99 -14.51 2.68 -5.93
N ASN A 100 -13.89 1.62 -6.44
CA ASN A 100 -13.79 1.38 -7.89
C ASN A 100 -15.01 0.57 -8.37
N LEU A 101 -16.20 1.18 -8.34
CA LEU A 101 -17.40 0.64 -8.97
C LEU A 101 -17.80 1.55 -10.12
N GLN A 102 -17.62 1.10 -11.36
CA GLN A 102 -18.24 1.78 -12.49
C GLN A 102 -19.76 1.62 -12.40
N GLY A 103 -20.49 2.73 -12.31
CA GLY A 103 -21.95 2.76 -12.46
C GLY A 103 -22.82 2.59 -11.22
N SER A 104 -22.31 2.69 -9.98
CA SER A 104 -23.16 2.61 -8.79
C SER A 104 -23.34 3.96 -8.07
N THR A 105 -24.54 4.14 -7.51
CA THR A 105 -25.00 5.28 -6.70
C THR A 105 -24.17 5.57 -5.43
N CYS A 106 -23.08 4.83 -5.15
CA CYS A 106 -22.19 5.10 -3.99
C CYS A 106 -21.37 6.39 -4.15
N ALA A 107 -21.20 6.94 -5.36
CA ALA A 107 -20.44 8.17 -5.59
C ALA A 107 -20.99 9.39 -4.81
N SER A 108 -22.29 9.40 -4.50
CA SER A 108 -22.93 10.44 -3.68
C SER A 108 -23.00 10.12 -2.18
N MET A 109 -22.82 8.87 -1.76
CA MET A 109 -22.83 8.45 -0.34
C MET A 109 -21.43 8.35 0.28
N CYS A 110 -20.39 8.15 -0.53
CA CYS A 110 -19.00 8.29 -0.15
C CYS A 110 -18.56 9.75 -0.31
N ILE A 111 -18.91 10.61 0.63
CA ILE A 111 -18.46 12.00 0.60
C ILE A 111 -17.15 12.10 1.40
N PRO A 112 -15.97 12.19 0.75
CA PRO A 112 -14.76 12.62 1.46
C PRO A 112 -14.99 14.06 1.93
N ARG A 113 -14.97 14.30 3.25
CA ARG A 113 -15.20 15.63 3.83
C ARG A 113 -14.19 16.69 3.39
N ASN A 114 -13.05 16.29 2.81
CA ASN A 114 -12.06 17.20 2.24
C ASN A 114 -11.62 16.68 0.86
N LYS A 115 -11.87 17.46 -0.19
CA LYS A 115 -11.51 17.17 -1.60
C LYS A 115 -10.04 17.38 -1.92
N GLN A 116 -9.15 17.36 -0.95
CA GLN A 116 -7.74 17.65 -1.22
C GLN A 116 -6.89 16.37 -1.22
N LEU A 117 -6.04 16.32 -2.25
CA LEU A 117 -4.80 15.54 -2.37
C LEU A 117 -4.92 14.25 -3.19
N CYS A 118 -4.54 14.38 -4.46
CA CYS A 118 -3.26 13.82 -4.90
C CYS A 118 -2.74 14.71 -6.06
N MET A 119 -1.66 15.47 -5.82
CA MET A 119 -0.93 16.10 -6.91
C MET A 119 -0.22 14.99 -7.69
N LYS A 120 -0.63 14.79 -8.95
CA LYS A 120 0.23 14.21 -9.98
C LYS A 120 1.53 14.99 -9.95
N ASN A 121 2.61 14.39 -9.47
CA ASN A 121 3.97 14.67 -9.89
C ASN A 121 4.80 13.47 -9.45
N LEU A 122 4.77 12.44 -10.29
CA LEU A 122 5.86 11.48 -10.37
C LEU A 122 6.93 12.20 -11.21
N ASN A 123 8.02 12.62 -10.57
CA ASN A 123 9.24 12.94 -11.30
C ASN A 123 9.96 11.63 -11.65
#